data_AF-A0A933MJW3-F1
#
_entry.id   AF-A0A933MJW3-F1
#
_cell.length_a   1.000
_cell.length_b   1.000
_cell.length_c   1.000
_cell.angle_alpha   90.00
_cell.angle_beta   90.00
_cell.angle_gamma   90.00
#
_symmetry.space_group_name_H-M   'P 1'
#
loop_
_entity.id
_entity.type
_entity.pdbx_description
1 polymer ?
#
loop_
_entity_poly.entity_id
_entity_poly.type
_entity_poly.pdbx_seq_one_letter_code
_entity_poly.pdbx_strand_id
1 'polypeptide(L)'
;MEKHLKAFLVFNGVEISKTHNLSLILQQCVDVDPEFENLKSIGADELTPYAVNARYPDDFYMPSQEETQNAVRVAEEVKTFVLAKIKPLT
;
A
#
# COMPACT_ATOMS: atom_id res chain seq x y z
N MET A 1 -3.76 -3.25 2.26
CA MET A 1 -2.85 -2.62 1.31
C MET A 1 -1.42 -3.19 1.43
N GLU A 2 -0.68 -2.93 2.53
CA GLU A 2 0.71 -3.41 2.77
C GLU A 2 1.03 -4.84 2.27
N LYS A 3 0.20 -5.82 2.64
CA LYS A 3 0.39 -7.23 2.26
C LYS A 3 0.42 -7.46 0.75
N HIS A 4 -0.30 -6.66 -0.04
CA HIS A 4 -0.30 -6.77 -1.50
C HIS A 4 1.06 -6.30 -2.05
N LEU A 5 1.55 -5.14 -1.63
CA LEU A 5 2.88 -4.65 -2.02
C LEU A 5 3.97 -5.67 -1.64
N LYS A 6 3.92 -6.21 -0.42
CA LYS A 6 4.83 -7.27 0.03
C LYS A 6 4.71 -8.55 -0.81
N ALA A 7 3.50 -8.93 -1.24
CA ALA A 7 3.31 -10.08 -2.12
C ALA A 7 3.96 -9.87 -3.48
N PHE A 8 3.91 -8.66 -4.05
CA PHE A 8 4.64 -8.33 -5.28
C PHE A 8 6.16 -8.46 -5.12
N LEU A 9 6.73 -7.99 -4.00
CA LEU A 9 8.16 -8.16 -3.72
C LEU A 9 8.55 -9.64 -3.65
N VAL A 10 7.77 -10.45 -2.93
CA VAL A 10 8.00 -11.91 -2.84
C VAL A 10 7.88 -12.59 -4.19
N PHE A 11 6.88 -12.21 -5.00
CA PHE A 11 6.70 -12.73 -6.35
C PHE A 11 7.93 -12.49 -7.23
N ASN A 12 8.61 -11.35 -7.06
CA ASN A 12 9.83 -11.00 -7.78
C ASN A 12 11.13 -11.45 -7.06
N GLY A 13 11.03 -12.28 -6.01
CA GLY A 13 12.20 -12.80 -5.29
C GLY A 13 12.95 -11.78 -4.45
N VAL A 14 12.33 -10.62 -4.14
CA VAL A 14 12.92 -9.58 -3.28
C VAL A 14 12.60 -9.87 -1.83
N GLU A 15 13.61 -9.81 -0.96
CA GLU A 15 13.44 -9.97 0.48
C GLU A 15 12.63 -8.80 1.06
N ILE A 16 11.59 -9.12 1.82
CA ILE A 16 10.72 -8.12 2.44
C ILE A 16 11.41 -7.51 3.68
N SER A 17 11.56 -6.19 3.69
CA SER A 17 11.96 -5.45 4.89
C SER A 17 10.95 -5.64 6.04
N LYS A 18 11.43 -5.86 7.26
CA LYS A 18 10.60 -5.94 8.49
C LYS A 18 10.11 -4.56 8.93
N THR A 19 9.40 -3.87 8.05
CA THR A 19 8.82 -2.54 8.25
C THR A 19 7.34 -2.53 7.91
N HIS A 20 6.61 -1.59 8.49
CA HIS A 20 5.21 -1.26 8.18
C HIS A 20 5.08 0.10 7.48
N ASN A 21 6.19 0.76 7.19
CA ASN A 21 6.20 2.03 6.49
C ASN A 21 5.87 1.79 5.00
N LEU A 22 4.71 2.26 4.55
CA LEU A 22 4.27 2.04 3.18
C LEU A 22 5.12 2.78 2.16
N SER A 23 5.65 3.98 2.48
CA SER A 23 6.56 4.71 1.57
C SER A 23 7.82 3.89 1.29
N LEU A 24 8.41 3.27 2.32
CA LEU A 24 9.59 2.41 2.15
C LEU A 24 9.27 1.15 1.34
N ILE A 25 8.17 0.46 1.67
CA ILE A 25 7.77 -0.75 0.94
C ILE A 25 7.47 -0.41 -0.52
N LEU A 26 6.79 0.71 -0.77
CA LEU A 26 6.44 1.14 -2.12
C LEU A 26 7.67 1.56 -2.91
N GLN A 27 8.66 2.19 -2.28
CA GLN A 27 9.96 2.43 -2.91
C GLN A 27 10.63 1.12 -3.35
N GLN A 28 10.64 0.09 -2.50
CA GLN A 28 11.17 -1.21 -2.91
C GLN A 28 10.42 -1.81 -4.11
N CYS A 29 9.11 -1.57 -4.22
CA CYS A 29 8.35 -1.99 -5.40
C CYS A 29 8.74 -1.19 -6.65
N VAL A 30 8.95 0.12 -6.53
CA VAL A 30 9.43 0.98 -7.62
C VAL A 30 10.79 0.55 -8.14
N ASP A 31 11.70 0.16 -7.24
CA ASP A 31 13.03 -0.32 -7.60
C ASP A 31 12.98 -1.61 -8.45
N VAL A 32 11.88 -2.37 -8.35
CA VAL A 32 11.61 -3.57 -9.16
C VAL A 32 10.84 -3.24 -10.43
N ASP A 33 9.80 -2.42 -10.33
CA ASP A 33 8.95 -2.01 -11.44
C ASP A 33 8.57 -0.52 -11.29
N PRO A 34 9.13 0.38 -12.13
CA PRO A 34 8.87 1.81 -12.07
C PRO A 34 7.40 2.21 -12.19
N GLU A 35 6.51 1.36 -12.73
CA GLU A 35 5.08 1.67 -12.80
C GLU A 35 4.43 1.80 -11.41
N PHE A 36 5.07 1.31 -10.34
CA PHE A 36 4.61 1.52 -8.97
C PHE A 36 4.67 3.00 -8.52
N GLU A 37 5.38 3.88 -9.24
CA GLU A 37 5.31 5.34 -9.02
C GLU A 37 3.88 5.88 -9.22
N ASN A 38 3.07 5.22 -10.06
CA ASN A 38 1.65 5.56 -10.22
C ASN A 38 0.83 5.38 -8.93
N LEU A 39 1.29 4.52 -8.01
CA LEU A 39 0.63 4.36 -6.72
C LEU A 39 1.02 5.46 -5.73
N LYS A 40 2.22 6.03 -5.84
CA LYS A 40 2.60 7.21 -5.04
C LYS A 40 1.79 8.43 -5.46
N SER A 41 1.56 8.62 -6.76
CA SER A 41 0.81 9.78 -7.27
C SER A 41 -0.65 9.81 -6.81
N ILE A 42 -1.23 8.66 -6.44
CA ILE A 42 -2.58 8.57 -5.84
C ILE A 42 -2.59 8.55 -4.30
N GLY A 43 -1.44 8.76 -3.66
CA GLY A 43 -1.32 8.84 -2.20
C GLY A 43 -1.35 7.48 -1.48
N ALA A 44 -0.90 6.40 -2.11
CA ALA A 44 -0.93 5.07 -1.49
C ALA A 44 -0.08 4.97 -0.21
N ASP A 45 1.00 5.75 -0.11
CA ASP A 45 1.91 5.73 1.03
C ASP A 45 1.44 6.59 2.22
N GLU A 46 0.55 7.55 1.96
CA GLU A 46 -0.15 8.36 2.96
C GLU A 46 -1.14 7.56 3.81
N LEU A 47 -1.45 6.31 3.43
CA LEU A 47 -2.38 5.45 4.19
C LEU A 47 -1.76 4.82 5.45
N THR A 48 -0.46 5.02 5.69
CA THR A 48 0.29 4.43 6.81
C THR A 48 -0.33 4.77 8.19
N PRO A 49 -0.75 6.02 8.47
CA PRO A 49 -1.31 6.39 9.77
C PRO A 49 -2.65 5.70 10.08
N TYR A 50 -3.49 5.45 9.07
CA TYR A 50 -4.78 4.76 9.26
C TYR A 50 -4.62 3.31 9.74
N ALA A 51 -3.50 2.66 9.42
CA ALA A 51 -3.22 1.31 9.89
C ALA A 51 -2.79 1.25 11.37
N VAL A 52 -2.33 2.37 11.95
CA VAL A 52 -1.71 2.45 13.29
C VAL A 52 -2.64 3.11 14.31
N ASN A 53 -3.31 4.21 13.94
CA ASN A 53 -4.06 5.04 14.89
C ASN A 53 -5.40 4.44 15.34
N ALA A 54 -5.88 3.37 14.71
CA ALA A 54 -7.11 2.68 15.13
C ALA A 54 -6.98 1.86 16.43
N ARG A 55 -5.78 1.82 17.06
CA ARG A 55 -5.46 0.84 18.11
C ARG A 55 -5.38 1.39 19.53
N TYR A 56 -5.39 2.71 19.73
CA TYR A 56 -5.34 3.31 21.07
C TYR A 56 -6.48 4.31 21.28
N PRO A 57 -7.31 4.14 22.32
CA PRO A 57 -8.53 4.94 22.53
C PRO A 57 -8.28 6.41 22.91
N ASP A 58 -7.04 6.80 23.21
CA ASP A 58 -6.72 8.14 23.71
C ASP A 58 -6.24 9.12 22.62
N ASP A 59 -5.94 8.63 21.40
CA ASP A 59 -5.48 9.42 20.24
C ASP A 59 -6.45 9.21 19.04
N PHE A 60 -7.73 9.50 19.26
CA PHE A 60 -8.78 9.27 18.25
C PHE A 60 -8.78 10.38 17.19
N TYR A 61 -7.86 10.29 16.22
CA TYR A 61 -8.12 10.88 14.91
C TYR A 61 -9.16 10.01 14.20
N MET A 62 -10.43 10.41 14.28
CA MET A 62 -11.49 9.77 13.50
C MET A 62 -11.52 10.44 12.12
N PRO A 63 -11.15 9.72 11.04
CA PRO A 63 -11.22 10.29 9.70
C PRO A 63 -12.66 10.65 9.35
N SER A 64 -12.82 11.72 8.59
CA SER A 64 -14.10 12.07 7.97
C SER A 64 -14.57 10.96 7.02
N GLN A 65 -15.85 11.01 6.67
CA GLN A 65 -16.42 10.11 5.66
C GLN A 65 -15.68 10.22 4.32
N GLU A 66 -15.29 11.43 3.94
CA GLU A 66 -14.55 11.71 2.70
C GLU A 66 -13.16 11.06 2.73
N GLU A 67 -12.40 11.26 3.81
CA GLU A 67 -11.09 10.63 3.98
C GLU A 67 -11.18 9.11 3.99
N THR A 68 -12.21 8.56 4.65
CA THR A 68 -12.48 7.12 4.67
C THR A 68 -12.76 6.59 3.27
N GLN A 69 -13.63 7.26 2.51
CA GLN A 69 -13.95 6.88 1.13
C GLN A 69 -12.72 6.98 0.22
N ASN A 70 -11.91 8.04 0.38
CA ASN A 70 -10.66 8.22 -0.34
C ASN A 70 -9.68 7.07 -0.05
N ALA A 71 -9.47 6.75 1.22
CA ALA A 71 -8.58 5.66 1.65
C ALA A 71 -9.02 4.30 1.11
N VAL A 72 -10.33 4.01 1.13
CA VAL A 72 -10.88 2.77 0.55
C VAL A 72 -10.64 2.71 -0.96
N ARG A 73 -10.88 3.82 -1.68
CA ARG A 73 -10.66 3.90 -3.13
C ARG A 73 -9.20 3.61 -3.48
N VAL A 74 -8.27 4.30 -2.83
CA VAL A 74 -6.82 4.10 -3.03
C VAL A 74 -6.43 2.66 -2.70
N ALA A 75 -6.97 2.07 -1.63
CA ALA A 75 -6.66 0.68 -1.26
C ALA A 75 -7.13 -0.34 -2.32
N GLU A 76 -8.29 -0.15 -2.95
CA GLU A 76 -8.78 -1.01 -4.03
C GLU A 76 -7.98 -0.82 -5.34
N GLU A 77 -7.57 0.41 -5.65
CA GLU A 77 -6.69 0.70 -6.79
C GLU A 77 -5.35 -0.03 -6.65
N VAL A 78 -4.69 0.07 -5.48
CA VAL A 78 -3.44 -0.64 -5.23
C VAL A 78 -3.62 -2.15 -5.34
N LYS A 79 -4.68 -2.71 -4.76
CA LYS A 79 -4.97 -4.14 -4.85
C LYS A 79 -5.14 -4.58 -6.31
N THR A 80 -5.91 -3.83 -7.10
CA THR A 80 -6.15 -4.13 -8.52
C THR A 80 -4.86 -4.09 -9.32
N PHE A 81 -4.07 -3.02 -9.13
CA PHE A 81 -2.77 -2.84 -9.79
C PHE A 81 -1.81 -3.99 -9.44
N VAL A 82 -1.63 -4.29 -8.16
CA VAL A 82 -0.72 -5.36 -7.71
C VAL A 82 -1.18 -6.73 -8.24
N LEU A 83 -2.47 -7.03 -8.21
CA LEU A 83 -2.99 -8.30 -8.72
C LEU A 83 -2.75 -8.47 -10.23
N ALA A 84 -2.76 -7.38 -11.00
CA ALA A 84 -2.39 -7.42 -12.42
C ALA A 84 -0.90 -7.72 -12.62
N LYS A 85 -0.03 -7.31 -11.68
CA LYS A 85 1.42 -7.53 -11.73
C LYS A 85 1.87 -8.93 -11.28
N ILE A 86 1.08 -9.62 -10.46
CA ILE A 86 1.42 -10.94 -9.91
C ILE A 86 0.59 -12.10 -10.51
N LYS A 87 -0.38 -11.81 -11.38
CA LYS A 87 -1.11 -12.86 -12.09
C LYS A 87 -0.18 -13.48 -13.14
N PRO A 88 -0.01 -14.82 -13.17
CA PRO A 88 0.60 -15.49 -14.31
C PRO A 88 -0.29 -15.24 -15.53
N LEU A 89 0.31 -14.94 -16.69
CA LEU A 89 -0.38 -15.07 -17.97
C LEU A 89 -0.82 -16.53 -18.10
N THR A 90 -2.11 -16.80 -17.85
CA THR A 90 -2.77 -18.08 -18.16
C THR A 90 -3.00 -18.20 -19.65
#